data_AF-X6FL14-F1
#
_entry.id   AF-X6FL14-F1
#
_cell.length_a   1.000
_cell.length_b   1.000
_cell.length_c   1.000
_cell.angle_alpha   90.00
_cell.angle_beta   90.00
_cell.angle_gamma   90.00
#
_symmetry.space_group_name_H-M   'P 1'
#
loop_
_entity.id
_entity.type
_entity.pdbx_description
1 polymer ?
#
loop_
_entity_poly.entity_id
_entity_poly.type
_entity_poly.pdbx_seq_one_letter_code
_entity_poly.pdbx_strand_id
1 'polypeptide(L)'
;MFDGEIGFSIKEGKTIMAALQSAVVNHEAETYALFRRVCPDCHTFRPAKDYTTSDPKRLGAVEVSNPRWLPCRECYPGTVGAFAPLKEICPDQATPELMELTARLGSMMPYRQAAKVLAEFLPIEPTEKHATVRKRTIRIGERLDVSITTESGPWFFAQKGL
;
A
#
# COMPACT_ATOMS: atom_id res chain seq x y z
N MET A 1 4.23 43.10 -18.20
CA MET A 1 3.06 42.24 -18.41
C MET A 1 3.45 40.92 -17.77
N PHE A 2 3.09 40.72 -16.50
CA PHE A 2 3.33 39.44 -15.85
C PHE A 2 2.18 38.55 -16.30
N ASP A 3 2.44 37.78 -17.34
CA ASP A 3 1.63 36.63 -17.69
C ASP A 3 1.48 35.86 -16.38
N GLY A 4 0.26 35.60 -15.94
CA GLY A 4 -0.11 35.20 -14.56
C GLY A 4 0.46 33.87 -14.04
N GLU A 5 1.69 33.54 -14.38
CA GLU A 5 2.50 32.42 -13.96
C GLU A 5 3.14 32.71 -12.59
N ILE A 6 2.29 32.87 -11.58
CA ILE A 6 2.73 32.82 -10.18
C ILE A 6 2.32 31.46 -9.62
N GLY A 7 3.31 30.65 -9.26
CA GLY A 7 3.11 29.31 -8.68
C GLY A 7 3.47 28.18 -9.63
N PHE A 8 3.28 26.94 -9.16
CA PHE A 8 3.56 25.75 -9.95
C PHE A 8 2.37 25.40 -10.85
N SER A 9 2.67 25.00 -12.08
CA SER A 9 1.70 24.27 -12.90
C SER A 9 1.34 22.93 -12.25
N ILE A 10 0.17 22.38 -12.57
CA ILE A 10 -0.23 21.03 -12.10
C ILE A 10 0.83 19.99 -12.48
N LYS A 11 1.45 20.14 -13.65
CA LYS A 11 2.50 19.23 -14.12
C LYS A 11 3.74 19.28 -13.22
N GLU A 12 4.23 20.48 -12.90
CA GLU A 12 5.39 20.65 -12.01
C GLU A 12 5.07 20.20 -10.58
N GLY A 13 3.87 20.53 -10.08
CA GLY A 13 3.39 20.07 -8.78
C GLY A 13 3.39 18.54 -8.67
N LYS A 14 2.92 17.84 -9.71
CA LYS A 14 2.99 16.38 -9.79
C LYS A 14 4.43 15.87 -9.79
N THR A 15 5.34 16.50 -10.53
CA THR A 15 6.75 16.09 -10.57
C THR A 15 7.40 16.23 -9.19
N ILE A 16 7.18 17.35 -8.51
CA ILE A 16 7.74 17.58 -7.16
C ILE A 16 7.15 16.57 -6.17
N MET A 17 5.83 16.38 -6.19
CA MET A 17 5.17 15.42 -5.32
C MET A 17 5.63 13.98 -5.59
N ALA A 18 5.82 13.60 -6.85
CA ALA A 18 6.34 12.28 -7.21
C ALA A 18 7.76 12.05 -6.67
N ALA A 19 8.64 13.05 -6.80
CA ALA A 19 10.00 12.98 -6.28
C ALA A 19 10.02 12.86 -4.76
N LEU A 20 9.20 13.66 -4.07
CA LEU A 20 9.08 13.63 -2.62
C LEU A 20 8.52 12.30 -2.12
N GLN A 21 7.42 11.83 -2.73
CA GLN A 21 6.83 10.52 -2.39
C GLN A 21 7.83 9.40 -2.61
N SER A 22 8.60 9.42 -3.70
CA SER A 22 9.64 8.43 -3.96
C SER A 22 10.70 8.43 -2.87
N ALA A 23 11.20 9.60 -2.47
CA ALA A 23 12.23 9.70 -1.44
C ALA A 23 11.72 9.22 -0.07
N VAL A 24 10.53 9.67 0.36
CA VAL A 24 9.95 9.30 1.65
C VAL A 24 9.64 7.81 1.72
N VAL A 25 8.93 7.28 0.72
CA VAL A 25 8.52 5.87 0.72
C VAL A 25 9.73 4.94 0.66
N ASN A 26 10.76 5.26 -0.13
CA ASN A 26 11.97 4.45 -0.17
C ASN A 26 12.70 4.46 1.18
N HIS A 27 12.83 5.63 1.80
CA HIS A 27 13.48 5.74 3.11
C HIS A 27 12.73 4.94 4.19
N GLU A 28 11.41 5.08 4.26
CA GLU A 28 10.57 4.35 5.22
C GLU A 28 10.61 2.83 4.97
N ALA A 29 10.52 2.42 3.71
CA ALA A 29 10.57 1.01 3.32
C ALA A 29 11.91 0.35 3.66
N GLU A 30 13.02 1.01 3.36
CA GLU A 30 14.36 0.52 3.67
C GLU A 30 14.57 0.44 5.19
N THR A 31 14.18 1.49 5.92
CA THR A 31 14.29 1.53 7.37
C THR A 31 13.48 0.41 8.01
N TYR A 32 12.23 0.21 7.57
CA TYR A 32 11.41 -0.89 8.07
C TYR A 32 11.96 -2.26 7.67
N ALA A 33 12.48 -2.42 6.46
CA ALA A 33 13.09 -3.66 6.02
C ALA A 33 14.31 -4.03 6.87
N LEU A 34 15.15 -3.05 7.23
CA LEU A 34 16.29 -3.23 8.13
C LEU A 34 15.83 -3.56 9.56
N PHE A 35 14.80 -2.88 10.06
CA PHE A 35 14.21 -3.20 11.36
C PHE A 35 13.71 -4.65 11.41
N ARG A 36 12.98 -5.10 10.37
CA ARG A 36 12.47 -6.48 10.27
C ARG A 36 13.54 -7.53 9.99
N ARG A 37 14.77 -7.14 9.63
CA ARG A 37 15.91 -8.05 9.51
C ARG A 37 16.32 -8.61 10.87
N VAL A 38 16.11 -7.88 11.95
CA VAL A 38 16.44 -8.32 13.31
C VAL A 38 15.31 -9.21 13.85
N CYS A 39 15.66 -10.35 14.44
CA CYS A 39 14.67 -11.18 15.12
C CYS A 39 14.16 -10.47 16.40
N PRO A 40 12.84 -10.34 16.62
CA PRO A 40 12.32 -9.69 17.82
C PRO A 40 12.58 -10.49 19.11
N ASP A 41 12.87 -11.80 19.00
CA ASP A 41 13.02 -12.68 20.15
C ASP A 41 14.49 -12.82 20.58
N CYS A 42 15.40 -13.13 19.63
CA CYS A 42 16.82 -13.33 19.92
C CYS A 42 17.74 -12.21 19.43
N HIS A 43 17.20 -11.18 18.78
CA HIS A 43 17.95 -10.05 18.23
C HIS A 43 19.05 -10.40 17.22
N THR A 44 19.10 -11.65 16.73
CA THR A 44 20.04 -12.03 15.68
C THR A 44 19.53 -11.59 14.30
N PHE A 45 20.47 -11.40 13.37
CA PHE A 45 20.12 -11.04 12.00
C PHE A 45 19.55 -12.25 11.25
N ARG A 46 18.35 -12.07 10.71
CA ARG A 46 17.71 -13.03 9.82
C ARG A 46 18.50 -13.14 8.51
N PRO A 47 18.64 -14.36 7.95
CA PRO A 47 19.27 -14.52 6.66
C PRO A 47 18.38 -13.95 5.54
N ALA A 48 19.00 -13.31 4.56
CA ALA A 48 18.33 -12.93 3.32
C ALA A 48 18.07 -14.19 2.49
N LYS A 49 16.87 -14.31 1.89
CA LYS A 49 16.62 -15.35 0.89
C LYS A 49 17.24 -14.99 -0.45
N ASP A 50 17.00 -13.76 -0.91
CA ASP A 50 17.37 -13.25 -2.23
C ASP A 50 17.97 -11.84 -2.11
N TYR A 51 19.26 -11.71 -1.79
CA TYR A 51 19.90 -10.39 -1.61
C TYR A 51 20.08 -9.63 -2.94
N THR A 52 20.24 -10.34 -4.06
CA THR A 52 20.65 -9.76 -5.36
C THR A 52 19.50 -9.57 -6.37
N THR A 53 18.33 -10.15 -6.13
CA THR A 53 17.30 -10.33 -7.18
C THR A 53 15.87 -10.11 -6.67
N SER A 54 15.69 -9.20 -5.71
CA SER A 54 14.36 -8.75 -5.35
C SER A 54 13.94 -7.68 -6.36
N ASP A 55 13.12 -8.05 -7.36
CA ASP A 55 12.55 -7.05 -8.27
C ASP A 55 11.86 -5.95 -7.45
N PRO A 56 12.13 -4.66 -7.75
CA PRO A 56 11.48 -3.56 -7.04
C PRO A 56 9.97 -3.73 -7.15
N LYS A 57 9.29 -3.66 -6.00
CA LYS A 57 7.82 -3.69 -5.98
C LYS A 57 7.31 -2.27 -6.07
N ARG A 58 6.16 -2.12 -6.73
CA ARG A 58 5.47 -0.84 -6.75
C ARG A 58 4.58 -0.69 -5.53
N LEU A 59 4.67 0.47 -4.89
CA LEU A 59 3.70 0.96 -3.94
C LEU A 59 3.00 2.18 -4.57
N GLY A 60 1.80 1.98 -5.10
CA GLY A 60 1.16 2.97 -5.97
C GLY A 60 1.98 3.22 -7.23
N ALA A 61 2.63 4.39 -7.31
CA ALA A 61 3.49 4.79 -8.43
C ALA A 61 4.99 4.73 -8.11
N VAL A 62 5.38 4.49 -6.86
CA VAL A 62 6.78 4.47 -6.42
C VAL A 62 7.32 3.04 -6.53
N GLU A 63 8.49 2.89 -7.14
CA GLU A 63 9.26 1.64 -7.11
C GLU A 63 10.12 1.58 -5.86
N VAL A 64 10.02 0.47 -5.14
CA VAL A 64 10.59 0.29 -3.80
C VAL A 64 11.32 -1.04 -3.71
N SER A 65 12.52 -1.02 -3.13
CA SER A 65 13.27 -2.24 -2.82
C SER A 65 12.54 -3.05 -1.74
N ASN A 66 12.38 -4.36 -1.95
CA ASN A 66 11.66 -5.23 -1.03
C ASN A 66 12.43 -6.54 -0.77
N PRO A 67 13.44 -6.50 0.11
CA PRO A 67 14.23 -7.68 0.43
C PRO A 67 13.35 -8.72 1.13
N ARG A 68 13.60 -10.01 0.84
CA ARG A 68 12.89 -11.12 1.47
C ARG A 68 13.74 -11.73 2.58
N TRP A 69 13.22 -11.72 3.79
CA TRP A 69 13.89 -12.28 4.96
C TRP A 69 13.38 -13.68 5.26
N LEU A 70 14.29 -14.56 5.66
CA LEU A 70 13.92 -15.87 6.18
C LEU A 70 13.53 -15.77 7.67
N PRO A 71 12.67 -16.69 8.15
CA PRO A 71 12.42 -16.84 9.58
C PRO A 71 13.73 -17.09 10.34
N CYS A 72 13.78 -16.65 11.60
CA CYS A 72 14.91 -16.97 12.46
C CYS A 72 14.94 -18.47 12.71
N ARG A 73 16.07 -19.13 12.40
CA ARG A 73 16.21 -20.59 12.52
C ARG A 73 16.20 -21.07 13.98
N GLU A 74 16.64 -20.23 14.91
CA GLU A 74 16.70 -20.55 16.33
C GLU A 74 15.34 -20.40 17.01
N CYS A 75 14.63 -19.29 16.77
CA CYS A 75 13.34 -19.03 17.42
C CYS A 75 12.15 -19.72 16.73
N TYR A 76 12.23 -19.96 15.43
CA TYR A 76 11.15 -20.56 14.64
C TYR A 76 11.66 -21.78 13.85
N PRO A 77 12.12 -22.84 14.53
CA PRO A 77 12.59 -24.05 13.87
C PRO A 77 11.46 -24.68 13.03
N GLY A 78 11.74 -24.96 11.76
CA GLY A 78 10.78 -25.58 10.83
C GLY A 78 9.98 -24.61 9.95
N THR A 79 10.07 -23.29 10.15
CA THR A 79 9.43 -22.33 9.23
C THR A 79 10.35 -22.02 8.05
N VAL A 80 9.94 -22.41 6.82
CA VAL A 80 10.78 -22.33 5.61
C VAL A 80 10.35 -21.21 4.63
N GLY A 81 9.28 -20.48 4.94
CA GLY A 81 8.76 -19.41 4.09
C GLY A 81 9.46 -18.08 4.32
N ALA A 82 10.07 -17.50 3.28
CA ALA A 82 10.52 -16.11 3.35
C ALA A 82 9.33 -15.14 3.33
N PHE A 83 9.44 -14.08 4.12
CA PHE A 83 8.47 -13.00 4.15
C PHE A 83 9.07 -11.72 3.57
N ALA A 84 8.22 -10.87 3.01
CA ALA A 84 8.61 -9.59 2.44
C ALA A 84 8.02 -8.48 3.34
N PRO A 85 8.85 -7.60 3.96
CA PRO A 85 8.40 -6.60 4.92
C PRO A 85 7.28 -5.71 4.39
N LEU A 86 7.33 -5.27 3.13
CA LEU A 86 6.28 -4.40 2.58
C LEU A 86 4.90 -5.05 2.51
N LYS A 87 4.79 -6.39 2.48
CA LYS A 87 3.48 -7.05 2.53
C LYS A 87 2.81 -6.90 3.90
N GLU A 88 3.59 -6.65 4.95
CA GLU A 88 3.07 -6.43 6.31
C GLU A 88 2.48 -5.02 6.44
N ILE A 89 3.19 -4.00 5.94
CA ILE A 89 2.73 -2.60 6.03
C ILE A 89 1.67 -2.29 4.97
N CYS A 90 1.87 -2.76 3.73
CA CYS A 90 1.07 -2.40 2.57
C CYS A 90 0.70 -3.66 1.76
N PRO A 91 -0.25 -4.46 2.25
CA PRO A 91 -0.62 -5.74 1.61
C PRO A 91 -1.15 -5.57 0.18
N ASP A 92 -1.79 -4.44 -0.11
CA ASP A 92 -2.42 -4.14 -1.41
C ASP A 92 -1.54 -3.40 -2.39
N GLN A 93 -0.24 -3.25 -2.09
CA GLN A 93 0.69 -2.49 -2.93
C GLN A 93 0.22 -1.04 -3.18
N ALA A 94 -0.52 -0.49 -2.22
CA ALA A 94 -1.03 0.87 -2.18
C ALA A 94 -1.14 1.33 -0.72
N THR A 95 -1.05 2.63 -0.49
CA THR A 95 -1.32 3.19 0.83
C THR A 95 -2.82 3.06 1.16
N PRO A 96 -3.18 2.93 2.45
CA PRO A 96 -4.59 2.82 2.84
C PRO A 96 -5.42 4.02 2.39
N GLU A 97 -4.86 5.22 2.39
CA GLU A 97 -5.54 6.44 1.93
C GLU A 97 -5.82 6.39 0.43
N LEU A 98 -4.86 5.90 -0.38
CA LEU A 98 -5.06 5.72 -1.81
C LEU A 98 -6.12 4.65 -2.08
N MET A 99 -6.14 3.57 -1.30
CA MET A 99 -7.18 2.55 -1.37
C MET A 99 -8.56 3.18 -1.13
N GLU A 100 -8.72 3.90 -0.03
CA GLU A 100 -9.99 4.54 0.35
C GLU A 100 -10.47 5.54 -0.70
N LEU A 101 -9.60 6.46 -1.14
CA LEU A 101 -9.91 7.43 -2.17
C LEU A 101 -10.36 6.75 -3.47
N THR A 102 -9.66 5.68 -3.85
CA THR A 102 -9.99 4.88 -5.05
C THR A 102 -11.37 4.22 -4.91
N ALA A 103 -11.67 3.64 -3.75
CA ALA A 103 -12.96 3.01 -3.49
C ALA A 103 -14.10 4.03 -3.49
N ARG A 104 -13.90 5.18 -2.85
CA ARG A 104 -14.87 6.28 -2.81
C ARG A 104 -15.19 6.81 -4.21
N LEU A 105 -14.18 7.03 -5.04
CA LEU A 105 -14.42 7.44 -6.43
C LEU A 105 -15.07 6.30 -7.23
N GLY A 106 -14.63 5.06 -7.05
CA GLY A 106 -15.18 3.90 -7.73
C GLY A 106 -16.64 3.58 -7.39
N SER A 107 -17.15 4.02 -6.23
CA SER A 107 -18.57 3.90 -5.87
C SER A 107 -19.43 5.04 -6.42
N MET A 108 -18.85 6.21 -6.65
CA MET A 108 -19.57 7.41 -7.09
C MET A 108 -19.62 7.57 -8.62
N MET A 109 -18.69 6.97 -9.36
CA MET A 109 -18.60 7.14 -10.81
C MET A 109 -18.08 5.87 -11.51
N PRO A 110 -18.27 5.73 -12.84
CA PRO A 110 -17.71 4.63 -13.58
C PRO A 110 -16.18 4.55 -13.38
N TYR A 111 -15.64 3.36 -13.19
CA TYR A 111 -14.22 3.19 -12.84
C TYR A 111 -13.25 3.79 -13.89
N ARG A 112 -13.66 4.00 -15.14
CA ARG A 112 -12.82 4.65 -16.18
C ARG A 112 -12.69 6.14 -15.88
N GLN A 113 -13.78 6.74 -15.42
CA GLN A 113 -13.82 8.13 -15.03
C GLN A 113 -13.08 8.34 -13.70
N ALA A 114 -13.26 7.43 -12.74
CA ALA A 114 -12.49 7.47 -11.48
C ALA A 114 -10.98 7.42 -11.73
N ALA A 115 -10.52 6.54 -12.64
CA ALA A 115 -9.11 6.47 -13.04
C ALA A 115 -8.61 7.79 -13.65
N LYS A 116 -9.41 8.44 -14.50
CA LYS A 116 -9.06 9.75 -15.09
C LYS A 116 -8.94 10.85 -14.03
N VAL A 117 -9.91 10.92 -13.11
CA VAL A 117 -9.91 11.92 -12.01
C VAL A 117 -8.68 11.71 -11.12
N LEU A 118 -8.40 10.46 -10.75
CA LEU A 118 -7.22 10.11 -9.97
C LEU A 118 -5.93 10.56 -10.68
N ALA A 119 -5.79 10.28 -11.97
CA ALA A 119 -4.66 10.69 -12.79
C ALA A 119 -4.52 12.20 -12.96
N GLU A 120 -5.62 12.95 -12.90
CA GLU A 120 -5.63 14.40 -13.05
C GLU A 120 -4.96 15.12 -11.87
N PHE A 121 -5.06 14.58 -10.66
CA PHE A 121 -4.56 15.22 -9.44
C PHE A 121 -3.33 14.56 -8.82
N LEU A 122 -3.16 13.25 -9.00
CA LEU A 122 -2.09 12.50 -8.34
C LEU A 122 -1.01 12.07 -9.34
N PRO A 123 0.25 11.86 -8.89
CA PRO A 123 1.34 11.41 -9.73
C PRO A 123 1.30 9.87 -9.84
N ILE A 124 0.21 9.34 -10.42
CA ILE A 124 -0.13 7.92 -10.38
C ILE A 124 -0.32 7.29 -11.76
N GLU A 125 -0.06 8.04 -12.82
CA GLU A 125 0.03 7.48 -14.16
C GLU A 125 1.40 6.83 -14.35
N PRO A 126 1.48 5.63 -14.94
CA PRO A 126 0.42 4.88 -15.63
C PRO A 126 -0.22 3.74 -14.81
N THR A 127 -0.05 3.70 -13.48
CA THR A 127 -0.39 2.54 -12.64
C THR A 127 -1.87 2.41 -12.31
N GLU A 128 -2.60 3.52 -12.18
CA GLU A 128 -4.04 3.51 -11.88
C GLU A 128 -4.92 3.36 -13.13
N LYS A 129 -5.00 2.13 -13.61
CA LYS A 129 -5.96 1.75 -14.66
C LYS A 129 -7.33 1.46 -14.04
N HIS A 130 -8.39 1.55 -14.84
CA HIS A 130 -9.75 1.14 -14.44
C HIS A 130 -9.79 -0.22 -13.73
N ALA A 131 -9.00 -1.19 -14.19
CA ALA A 131 -8.94 -2.52 -13.56
C ALA A 131 -8.39 -2.47 -12.13
N THR A 132 -7.40 -1.61 -11.87
CA THR A 132 -6.85 -1.36 -10.53
C THR A 132 -7.91 -0.72 -9.64
N VAL A 133 -8.60 0.31 -10.15
CA VAL A 133 -9.70 0.97 -9.44
C VAL A 133 -10.75 -0.05 -9.01
N ARG A 134 -11.28 -0.84 -9.97
CA ARG A 134 -12.26 -1.90 -9.69
C ARG A 134 -11.77 -2.87 -8.61
N LYS A 135 -10.54 -3.37 -8.74
CA LYS A 135 -9.96 -4.33 -7.77
C LYS A 135 -9.91 -3.75 -6.35
N ARG A 136 -9.48 -2.50 -6.22
CA ARG A 136 -9.40 -1.82 -4.91
C ARG A 136 -10.76 -1.54 -4.31
N THR A 137 -11.71 -1.08 -5.12
CA THR A 137 -13.10 -0.84 -4.68
C THR A 137 -13.71 -2.13 -4.14
N ILE A 138 -13.59 -3.25 -4.88
CA ILE A 138 -14.10 -4.56 -4.42
C ILE A 138 -13.43 -4.97 -3.11
N ARG A 139 -12.10 -4.86 -3.02
CA ARG A 139 -11.38 -5.24 -1.80
C ARG A 139 -11.79 -4.44 -0.57
N ILE A 140 -12.07 -3.14 -0.72
CA ILE A 140 -12.60 -2.35 0.39
C ILE A 140 -14.02 -2.81 0.73
N GLY A 141 -14.87 -3.10 -0.26
CA GLY A 141 -16.18 -3.72 -0.03
C GLY A 141 -16.08 -5.01 0.79
N GLU A 142 -15.20 -5.93 0.40
CA GLU A 142 -14.96 -7.19 1.14
C GLU A 142 -14.54 -6.93 2.59
N ARG A 143 -13.70 -5.93 2.85
CA ARG A 143 -13.29 -5.56 4.22
C ARG A 143 -14.46 -5.00 5.03
N LEU A 144 -15.30 -4.18 4.41
CA LEU A 144 -16.48 -3.62 5.04
C LEU A 144 -17.48 -4.72 5.39
N ASP A 145 -17.73 -5.67 4.49
CA ASP A 145 -18.63 -6.81 4.73
C ASP A 145 -18.14 -7.67 5.91
N VAL A 146 -16.83 -7.91 5.99
CA VAL A 146 -16.21 -8.62 7.14
C VAL A 146 -16.39 -7.81 8.42
N SER A 147 -16.13 -6.50 8.40
CA SER A 147 -16.27 -5.65 9.59
C SER A 147 -17.72 -5.63 10.10
N ILE A 148 -18.69 -5.51 9.20
CA ILE A 148 -20.12 -5.54 9.53
C ILE A 148 -20.47 -6.89 10.15
N THR A 149 -20.01 -8.00 9.59
CA THR A 149 -20.28 -9.35 10.13
C THR A 149 -19.66 -9.55 11.51
N THR A 150 -18.47 -8.99 11.77
CA THR A 150 -17.83 -9.06 13.09
C THR A 150 -18.51 -8.17 14.13
N GLU A 151 -19.01 -7.00 13.73
CA GLU A 151 -19.76 -6.09 14.60
C GLU A 151 -21.19 -6.59 14.88
N SER A 152 -21.84 -7.21 13.87
CA SER A 152 -23.16 -7.84 13.98
C SER A 152 -23.12 -9.29 14.47
N GLY A 153 -21.99 -9.73 15.04
CA GLY A 153 -21.84 -11.02 15.69
C GLY A 153 -22.92 -11.28 16.75
N PRO A 154 -23.10 -12.53 17.21
CA PRO A 154 -24.27 -13.01 17.97
C PRO A 154 -24.63 -12.20 19.23
N TRP A 155 -23.73 -11.36 19.74
CA TRP A 155 -23.96 -10.44 20.85
C TRP A 155 -24.87 -9.24 20.48
N PHE A 156 -24.91 -8.82 19.21
CA PHE A 156 -25.71 -7.67 18.76
C PHE A 156 -27.22 -7.98 18.75
N PHE A 157 -27.59 -9.24 18.47
CA PHE A 157 -28.98 -9.72 18.58
C PHE A 157 -29.38 -10.09 20.01
N ALA A 158 -28.44 -10.44 20.88
CA ALA A 158 -28.71 -10.69 22.30
C ALA A 158 -29.05 -9.41 23.10
N GLN A 159 -28.70 -8.23 22.58
CA GLN A 159 -28.94 -6.94 23.25
C GLN A 159 -30.21 -6.21 22.78
N LYS A 160 -30.81 -6.63 21.65
CA LYS A 160 -32.14 -6.19 21.21
C LYS A 160 -33.13 -7.32 21.42
N GLY A 161 -33.57 -7.47 22.67
CA GLY A 161 -34.61 -8.41 23.07
C GLY A 161 -35.89 -8.23 22.24
N LEU A 162 -36.23 -9.27 21.50
CA LEU A 162 -37.58 -9.66 21.10
C LEU A 162 -37.77 -11.10 21.53
#